data_AF-A0A0F9CST8-F1
#
_entry.id   AF-A0A0F9CST8-F1
#
_cell.length_a   1.000
_cell.length_b   1.000
_cell.length_c   1.000
_cell.angle_alpha   90.00
_cell.angle_beta   90.00
_cell.angle_gamma   90.00
#
_symmetry.space_group_name_H-M   'P 1'
#
loop_
_entity.id
_entity.type
_entity.pdbx_description
1 polymer ?
#
loop_
_entity_poly.entity_id
_entity_poly.type
_entity_poly.pdbx_seq_one_letter_code
_entity_poly.pdbx_strand_id
1 'polypeptide(L)'
;MFNAAAIKHVPISEYNPMEAIRVNIIGLESIIQGSLNYHVKKLIQITTDKTINPTTVIGETKVLGERLIISRQLAKGKQENFS
;
A
#
# COMPACT_ATOMS: atom_id res chain seq x y z
N MET A 1 -12.15 4.92 -4.84
CA MET A 1 -12.13 4.15 -3.59
C MET A 1 -11.05 4.72 -2.67
N PHE A 2 -11.35 4.90 -1.39
CA PHE A 2 -10.39 5.31 -0.37
C PHE A 2 -10.01 4.11 0.48
N ASN A 3 -8.71 3.82 0.60
CA ASN A 3 -8.25 2.81 1.54
C ASN A 3 -7.81 3.47 2.84
N ALA A 4 -8.58 3.21 3.90
CA ALA A 4 -8.29 3.63 5.26
C ALA A 4 -7.85 2.47 6.18
N ALA A 5 -7.78 1.24 5.66
CA ALA A 5 -7.35 0.08 6.42
C ALA A 5 -5.83 0.11 6.61
N ALA A 6 -5.38 0.30 7.86
CA ALA A 6 -3.97 0.27 8.23
C ALA A 6 -3.77 0.07 9.73
N ILE A 7 -2.68 -0.60 10.10
CA ILE A 7 -2.11 -0.48 11.44
C ILE A 7 -1.36 0.85 11.52
N LYS A 8 -1.70 1.64 12.54
CA LYS A 8 -1.23 3.03 12.72
C LYS A 8 -0.52 3.30 14.06
N HIS A 9 -0.42 2.30 14.94
CA HIS A 9 0.22 2.43 16.25
C HIS A 9 1.62 1.82 16.25
N VAL A 10 2.66 2.64 16.44
CA VAL A 10 4.07 2.22 16.43
C VAL A 10 4.34 1.06 17.41
N PRO A 11 3.93 1.11 18.70
CA PRO A 11 4.24 0.01 19.62
C PRO A 11 3.67 -1.34 19.17
N ILE A 12 2.47 -1.34 18.59
CA ILE A 12 1.79 -2.55 18.11
C ILE A 12 2.52 -3.13 16.91
N SER A 13 2.98 -2.28 15.98
CA SER A 13 3.72 -2.76 14.81
C SER A 13 5.13 -3.24 15.14
N GLU A 14 5.79 -2.65 16.14
CA GLU A 14 7.10 -3.14 16.60
C GLU A 14 6.97 -4.49 17.31
N TYR A 15 5.91 -4.67 18.11
CA TYR A 15 5.65 -5.93 18.81
C TYR A 15 5.17 -7.04 17.86
N ASN A 16 4.38 -6.68 16.84
CA ASN A 16 3.83 -7.64 15.87
C ASN A 16 4.02 -7.14 14.42
N PRO A 17 5.26 -7.23 13.89
CA PRO A 17 5.58 -6.70 12.57
C PRO A 17 4.89 -7.46 11.44
N MET A 18 4.67 -8.77 11.62
CA MET A 18 4.00 -9.60 10.62
C MET A 18 2.53 -9.21 10.44
N GLU A 19 1.86 -8.75 11.49
CA GLU A 19 0.49 -8.23 11.39
C GLU A 19 0.47 -6.88 10.67
N ALA A 20 1.45 -6.01 10.94
CA ALA A 20 1.62 -4.75 10.20
C ALA A 20 1.83 -5.01 8.71
N ILE A 21 2.65 -5.99 8.34
CA ILE A 21 2.85 -6.39 6.94
C ILE A 21 1.56 -6.94 6.33
N ARG A 22 0.86 -7.85 7.02
CA ARG A 22 -0.40 -8.43 6.52
C ARG A 22 -1.45 -7.37 6.21
N VAL A 23 -1.66 -6.43 7.12
CA VAL A 23 -2.68 -5.40 6.95
C VAL A 23 -2.24 -4.32 5.97
N ASN A 24 -1.03 -3.77 6.15
CA ASN A 24 -0.60 -2.59 5.38
C ASN A 24 -0.10 -2.94 3.97
N ILE A 25 0.42 -4.14 3.72
CA ILE A 25 0.99 -4.56 2.43
C ILE A 25 0.08 -5.56 1.72
N ILE A 26 -0.19 -6.71 2.34
CA ILE A 26 -0.96 -7.79 1.69
C ILE A 26 -2.43 -7.37 1.51
N GLY A 27 -2.99 -6.70 2.52
CA GLY A 27 -4.31 -6.08 2.43
C GLY A 27 -4.38 -5.02 1.31
N LEU A 28 -3.35 -4.17 1.19
CA LEU A 28 -3.28 -3.18 0.14
C LEU A 28 -3.18 -3.82 -1.26
N GLU A 29 -2.40 -4.89 -1.43
CA GLU A 29 -2.32 -5.62 -2.70
C GLU A 29 -3.69 -6.17 -3.13
N SER A 30 -4.43 -6.74 -2.18
CA SER A 30 -5.78 -7.27 -2.43
C SER A 30 -6.74 -6.15 -2.88
N ILE A 31 -6.64 -4.97 -2.26
CA ILE A 31 -7.41 -3.77 -2.62
C ILE A 31 -7.03 -3.27 -4.01
N ILE A 32 -5.75 -3.26 -4.36
CA ILE A 32 -5.26 -2.87 -5.70
C ILE A 32 -5.81 -3.84 -6.75
N GLN A 33 -5.69 -5.15 -6.54
CA GLN A 33 -6.21 -6.16 -7.47
C GLN A 33 -7.72 -6.05 -7.63
N GLY A 34 -8.48 -5.91 -6.54
CA GLY A 34 -9.91 -5.66 -6.59
C GLY A 34 -10.24 -4.39 -7.39
N SER A 35 -9.50 -3.31 -7.18
CA SER A 35 -9.68 -2.06 -7.94
C SER A 35 -9.52 -2.26 -9.44
N LEU A 36 -8.55 -3.07 -9.85
CA LEU A 36 -8.31 -3.39 -11.27
C LEU A 36 -9.45 -4.24 -11.85
N ASN A 37 -9.84 -5.31 -11.13
CA ASN A 37 -10.88 -6.24 -11.56
C ASN A 37 -12.26 -5.58 -11.68
N TYR A 38 -12.56 -4.61 -10.81
CA TYR A 38 -13.82 -3.85 -10.83
C TYR A 38 -13.71 -2.50 -11.57
N HIS A 39 -12.61 -2.26 -12.30
CA HIS A 39 -12.37 -1.06 -13.10
C HIS A 39 -12.58 0.26 -12.33
N VAL A 40 -12.14 0.29 -11.06
CA VAL A 40 -12.19 1.48 -10.22
C VAL A 40 -11.31 2.57 -10.84
N LYS A 41 -11.91 3.73 -11.16
CA LYS A 41 -11.23 4.85 -11.84
C LYS A 41 -10.07 5.45 -11.03
N LYS A 42 -10.17 5.45 -9.70
CA LYS A 42 -9.17 6.05 -8.80
C LYS A 42 -9.12 5.33 -7.46
N LEU A 43 -7.92 4.89 -7.08
CA LEU A 43 -7.58 4.40 -5.74
C LEU A 43 -6.79 5.49 -5.01
N ILE A 44 -7.21 5.83 -3.79
CA ILE A 44 -6.51 6.80 -2.93
C ILE A 44 -6.08 6.08 -1.65
N GLN A 45 -4.77 6.02 -1.41
CA GLN A 45 -4.17 5.44 -0.22
C GLN A 45 -3.77 6.54 0.75
N ILE A 46 -4.11 6.37 2.03
CA ILE A 46 -3.75 7.34 3.08
C ILE A 46 -2.39 6.96 3.69
N THR A 47 -1.43 7.88 3.59
CA THR A 47 -0.08 7.76 4.14
C THR A 47 0.19 8.89 5.14
N THR A 48 1.39 8.91 5.73
CA THR A 48 1.77 9.87 6.79
C THR A 48 3.02 10.59 6.34
N ASP A 49 3.24 11.82 6.81
CA ASP A 49 4.44 12.63 6.57
C ASP A 49 5.73 12.04 7.16
N LYS A 50 5.64 11.06 8.08
CA LYS A 50 6.79 10.46 8.77
C LYS A 50 7.61 9.42 7.96
N THR A 51 7.36 9.27 6.66
CA THR A 51 7.95 8.19 5.84
C THR A 51 9.20 8.56 5.04
N ILE A 52 9.75 9.76 5.21
CA ILE A 52 10.97 10.21 4.49
C ILE A 52 12.23 9.47 4.96
N ASN A 53 12.26 8.98 6.21
CA ASN A 53 13.30 8.08 6.71
C ASN A 53 12.71 7.20 7.83
N PRO A 54 11.98 6.13 7.47
CA PRO A 54 11.26 5.35 8.45
C PRO A 54 12.24 4.63 9.39
N THR A 55 12.07 4.81 10.69
CA THR A 55 12.78 4.05 11.74
C THR A 55 11.87 3.04 12.46
N THR A 56 10.63 2.91 11.97
CA THR A 56 9.58 2.09 12.58
C THR A 56 8.96 1.19 11.53
N VAL A 57 8.44 0.03 11.96
CA VAL A 57 7.78 -0.95 11.09
C VAL A 57 6.57 -0.33 10.35
N ILE A 58 5.81 0.56 10.99
CA ILE A 58 4.73 1.29 10.29
C ILE A 58 5.28 2.19 9.20
N GLY A 59 6.35 2.93 9.47
CA GLY A 59 6.98 3.77 8.47
C GLY A 59 7.41 2.94 7.26
N GLU A 60 8.14 1.85 7.50
CA GLU A 60 8.61 0.95 6.45
C GLU A 60 7.45 0.38 5.62
N THR A 61 6.41 -0.13 6.28
CA THR A 61 5.25 -0.68 5.58
C THR A 61 4.47 0.38 4.80
N LYS A 62 4.48 1.65 5.23
CA LYS A 62 3.86 2.75 4.48
C LYS A 62 4.66 3.12 3.24
N VAL A 63 6.00 3.24 3.33
CA VAL A 63 6.86 3.48 2.14
C VAL A 63 6.70 2.35 1.13
N LEU A 64 6.74 1.10 1.61
CA LEU A 64 6.59 -0.06 0.75
C LEU A 64 5.22 -0.09 0.06
N GLY A 65 4.16 0.28 0.77
CA GLY A 65 2.82 0.41 0.19
C GLY A 65 2.72 1.47 -0.91
N GLU A 66 3.37 2.63 -0.75
CA GLU A 66 3.44 3.66 -1.81
C GLU A 66 4.16 3.13 -3.06
N ARG A 67 5.31 2.47 -2.86
CA ARG A 67 6.08 1.85 -3.95
C ARG A 67 5.28 0.76 -4.67
N LEU A 68 4.50 -0.02 -3.94
CA LEU A 68 3.63 -1.05 -4.50
C LEU A 68 2.56 -0.45 -5.43
N ILE A 69 1.90 0.63 -5.01
CA ILE A 69 0.90 1.33 -5.84
C ILE A 69 1.55 1.88 -7.12
N ILE A 70 2.70 2.55 -6.99
CA ILE A 70 3.44 3.11 -8.13
C ILE A 70 3.86 1.99 -9.09
N SER A 71 4.41 0.89 -8.57
CA SER A 71 4.82 -0.27 -9.37
C SER A 71 3.64 -0.84 -10.16
N ARG A 72 2.48 -1.01 -9.52
CA ARG A 72 1.26 -1.52 -10.17
C ARG A 72 0.73 -0.55 -11.23
N GLN A 73 0.79 0.75 -10.98
CA GLN A 73 0.43 1.78 -11.96
C GLN A 73 1.33 1.73 -13.20
N LEU A 74 2.66 1.59 -13.00
CA LEU A 74 3.62 1.46 -14.10
C LEU A 74 3.42 0.17 -14.90
N ALA A 75 3.12 -0.94 -14.22
CA ALA A 75 2.83 -2.22 -14.88
C ALA A 75 1.56 -2.13 -15.76
N LYS A 76 0.52 -1.43 -15.30
CA LYS A 76 -0.68 -1.18 -16.10
C LYS A 76 -0.37 -0.37 -17.37
N GLY A 77 0.43 0.69 -17.25
CA GLY A 77 0.86 1.48 -18.41
C GLY A 77 1.72 0.70 -19.42
N LYS A 78 2.39 -0.39 -19.01
CA LYS A 78 3.04 -1.30 -19.95
C LYS A 78 2.04 -2.21 -20.68
N GLN A 79 1.01 -2.71 -20.01
CA GLN A 79 0.01 -3.57 -20.65
C GLN A 79 -0.80 -2.87 -21.75
N GLU A 80 -1.04 -1.56 -21.65
CA GLU A 80 -1.74 -0.79 -22.70
C GLU A 80 -0.85 -0.46 -23.92
N ASN A 81 0.48 -0.63 -23.83
CA ASN A 81 1.44 -0.32 -24.89
C ASN A 81 1.99 -1.56 -25.64
N PHE A 82 1.49 -2.76 -25.34
CA PHE A 82 1.81 -4.00 -26.06
C PHE A 82 0.57 -4.58 -26.74
N SER A 83 -0.05 -3.79 -27.62
CA SER A 83 -1.08 -4.21 -28.56
C SER A 83 -0.76 -3.67 -29.95
#